data_AF-A0AAV4T4Q9-F1
#
_entry.id   AF-A0AAV4T4Q9-F1
#
_cell.length_a   1.000
_cell.length_b   1.000
_cell.length_c   1.000
_cell.angle_alpha   90.00
_cell.angle_beta   90.00
_cell.angle_gamma   90.00
#
_symmetry.space_group_name_H-M   'P 1'
#
loop_
_entity.id
_entity.type
_entity.pdbx_description
1 polymer ?
#
loop_
_entity_poly.entity_id
_entity_poly.type
_entity_poly.pdbx_seq_one_letter_code
_entity_poly.pdbx_strand_id
1 'polypeptide(L)'
;MNSSNSVIRHFFYRHTSVVGNITCIFSRRAHQQCILTNDKKHPTKISTLYIPGRYGADMYQIVRPVIDLDDLSRNMDALWHSCRFRDINVDLENLVDLLRRLETERNEFLTVVQKNRQYLEELKCLKSLDHAKEQYENLKMEHEEFLKQFKTLKEKLHDIEDVAFPIIQKIPNLIHPRTPLENDFTQNCVAPTESNVTFCSHTEICNKMSLLKFSQSNKFYYASGILADLELTIQNYFYKKLKDNGYAPMSCMDFCKSFLVEAVGLDPYSPDSSIPIKMDVEQGQKLHLVGGASFESFCAYLTNMNVSESTLPMRYFSLGRRYNARHKQTTTSDLFSVVQSTNFHCLTLCENPSREDEELDALFKLISSCYIDFKIPFRVVDCSPKKLNLTENCHKQLEVWSAAQQAYIPVAYISGHGNFVSKRLHVTYGVQHTVNGFCCMVEGVAVNIPVLLGCIVEHFQKSNGTFTFPDELAFLHDSLED
;
A
#
# COMPACT_ATOMS: atom_id res chain seq x y z
N MET A 1 -30.74 60.03 -29.93
CA MET A 1 -31.63 58.94 -30.38
C MET A 1 -31.25 57.69 -29.60
N ASN A 2 -32.13 57.34 -28.65
CA ASN A 2 -32.46 56.02 -28.09
C ASN A 2 -31.34 54.97 -27.96
N SER A 3 -30.81 54.73 -26.75
CA SER A 3 -31.33 53.80 -25.70
C SER A 3 -30.92 52.33 -26.00
N SER A 4 -30.41 51.45 -25.13
CA SER A 4 -30.06 51.42 -23.70
C SER A 4 -29.86 49.92 -23.35
N ASN A 5 -29.21 49.64 -22.20
CA ASN A 5 -29.23 48.40 -21.39
C ASN A 5 -28.30 47.26 -21.87
N SER A 6 -27.24 46.83 -21.19
CA SER A 6 -26.90 46.76 -19.75
C SER A 6 -27.77 45.77 -18.94
N VAL A 7 -27.11 44.65 -18.58
CA VAL A 7 -27.07 43.90 -17.30
C VAL A 7 -28.40 43.43 -16.65
N ILE A 8 -28.40 42.18 -16.14
CA ILE A 8 -28.77 41.75 -14.77
C ILE A 8 -29.59 40.43 -14.71
N ARG A 9 -28.97 39.46 -14.01
CA ARG A 9 -29.42 38.49 -12.98
C ARG A 9 -30.80 37.79 -13.03
N HIS A 10 -30.70 36.53 -12.58
CA HIS A 10 -31.63 35.78 -11.70
C HIS A 10 -32.97 35.38 -12.30
N PHE A 11 -33.32 34.08 -12.22
CA PHE A 11 -34.65 33.71 -11.70
C PHE A 11 -34.66 32.26 -11.20
N PHE A 12 -35.06 32.12 -9.94
CA PHE A 12 -35.39 30.89 -9.23
C PHE A 12 -36.91 30.67 -9.32
N TYR A 13 -37.30 29.38 -9.39
CA TYR A 13 -38.56 28.78 -8.90
C TYR A 13 -39.96 29.10 -9.50
N ARG A 14 -40.66 27.97 -9.70
CA ARG A 14 -42.12 27.70 -9.62
C ARG A 14 -43.01 28.09 -10.82
N HIS A 15 -43.60 27.08 -11.44
CA HIS A 15 -45.05 26.88 -11.40
C HIS A 15 -45.43 25.40 -11.65
N THR A 16 -46.40 24.94 -10.86
CA THR A 16 -46.97 23.59 -10.77
C THR A 16 -48.24 23.43 -11.62
N SER A 17 -48.49 22.18 -12.05
CA SER A 17 -49.80 21.53 -12.36
C SER A 17 -50.54 22.01 -13.62
N VAL A 18 -51.12 21.17 -14.49
CA VAL A 18 -52.12 20.10 -14.26
C VAL A 18 -52.19 19.13 -15.48
N VAL A 19 -52.10 17.82 -15.17
CA VAL A 19 -52.85 16.63 -15.65
C VAL A 19 -52.99 16.33 -17.16
N GLY A 20 -52.53 15.11 -17.53
CA GLY A 20 -52.98 14.34 -18.69
C GLY A 20 -52.53 12.88 -18.58
N ASN A 21 -53.44 12.00 -18.12
CA ASN A 21 -53.26 10.57 -17.88
C ASN A 21 -52.88 9.77 -19.13
N ILE A 22 -51.86 8.90 -19.03
CA ILE A 22 -51.87 7.57 -19.67
C ILE A 22 -51.40 6.53 -18.64
N THR A 23 -52.31 5.62 -18.35
CA THR A 23 -52.23 4.43 -17.52
C THR A 23 -51.18 3.43 -18.00
N CYS A 24 -50.36 2.91 -17.07
CA CYS A 24 -49.74 1.60 -17.21
C CYS A 24 -49.96 0.84 -15.88
N ILE A 25 -50.89 -0.12 -15.90
CA ILE A 25 -51.31 -0.92 -14.75
C ILE A 25 -50.52 -2.24 -14.75
N PHE A 26 -49.78 -2.43 -13.65
CA PHE A 26 -49.51 -3.65 -12.89
C PHE A 26 -48.76 -4.84 -13.54
N SER A 27 -47.59 -5.14 -12.96
CA SER A 27 -47.45 -6.32 -12.10
C SER A 27 -46.50 -6.07 -10.91
N ARG A 28 -47.04 -5.50 -9.83
CA ARG A 28 -46.48 -5.65 -8.48
C ARG A 28 -46.82 -7.05 -7.98
N ARG A 29 -45.86 -7.98 -8.00
CA ARG A 29 -45.82 -9.20 -7.19
C ARG A 29 -44.43 -9.86 -7.31
N ALA A 30 -43.52 -9.43 -6.44
CA ALA A 30 -42.36 -10.17 -5.88
C ALA A 30 -41.36 -9.16 -5.25
N HIS A 31 -41.86 -8.30 -4.37
CA HIS A 31 -41.05 -7.57 -3.40
C HIS A 31 -41.70 -7.87 -2.05
N GLN A 32 -40.93 -8.52 -1.17
CA GLN A 32 -41.30 -9.14 0.12
C GLN A 32 -41.45 -10.67 0.07
N GLN A 33 -40.30 -11.36 -0.05
CA GLN A 33 -39.94 -12.54 0.75
C GLN A 33 -38.56 -13.04 0.30
N CYS A 34 -37.53 -12.49 0.93
CA CYS A 34 -36.22 -13.12 1.23
C CYS A 34 -35.36 -12.07 1.95
N ILE A 35 -35.95 -11.48 3.00
CA ILE A 35 -35.19 -10.96 4.13
C ILE A 35 -35.36 -12.07 5.16
N LEU A 36 -34.23 -12.61 5.61
CA LEU A 36 -34.02 -13.82 6.42
C LEU A 36 -33.49 -15.00 5.60
N THR A 37 -32.34 -15.48 6.09
CA THR A 37 -31.55 -16.66 5.72
C THR A 37 -30.72 -16.57 4.44
N ASN A 38 -29.62 -15.81 4.53
CA ASN A 38 -28.30 -16.36 4.26
C ASN A 38 -27.24 -15.50 4.97
N ASP A 39 -27.27 -15.51 6.30
CA ASP A 39 -26.00 -15.46 7.04
C ASP A 39 -25.27 -16.78 6.74
N LYS A 40 -24.71 -16.90 5.54
CA LYS A 40 -23.53 -17.74 5.40
C LYS A 40 -22.58 -17.17 6.43
N LYS A 41 -22.26 -17.98 7.45
CA LYS A 41 -21.15 -17.68 8.36
C LYS A 41 -19.89 -17.61 7.50
N HIS A 42 -19.65 -16.47 6.85
CA HIS A 42 -18.35 -16.16 6.30
C HIS A 42 -17.40 -16.18 7.50
N PRO A 43 -16.30 -16.95 7.47
CA PRO A 43 -15.28 -16.77 8.48
C PRO A 43 -14.96 -15.28 8.53
N THR A 44 -14.92 -14.72 9.73
CA THR A 44 -15.10 -13.28 9.98
C THR A 44 -14.02 -12.38 9.37
N LYS A 45 -13.01 -12.95 8.69
CA LYS A 45 -12.00 -12.26 7.88
C LYS A 45 -11.49 -13.23 6.79
N ILE A 46 -12.05 -13.19 5.59
CA ILE A 46 -11.50 -13.91 4.42
C ILE A 46 -10.39 -13.03 3.82
N SER A 47 -9.32 -13.63 3.34
CA SER A 47 -8.30 -12.88 2.60
C SER A 47 -8.89 -12.16 1.38
N THR A 48 -8.52 -10.89 1.23
CA THR A 48 -8.86 -10.07 0.06
C THR A 48 -7.85 -10.24 -1.07
N LEU A 49 -6.69 -10.86 -0.79
CA LEU A 49 -5.62 -11.15 -1.74
C LEU A 49 -5.57 -12.63 -2.16
N TYR A 50 -5.55 -13.55 -1.20
CA TYR A 50 -5.56 -15.00 -1.38
C TYR A 50 -6.97 -15.55 -1.21
N ILE A 51 -7.84 -15.31 -2.20
CA ILE A 51 -9.25 -15.73 -2.15
C ILE A 51 -9.35 -17.25 -2.38
N PRO A 52 -9.83 -18.06 -1.41
CA PRO A 52 -10.12 -19.48 -1.64
C PRO A 52 -11.17 -19.68 -2.72
N GLY A 53 -11.06 -20.75 -3.51
CA GLY A 53 -11.98 -21.04 -4.61
C GLY A 53 -13.45 -21.14 -4.17
N ARG A 54 -13.70 -21.53 -2.92
CA ARG A 54 -15.03 -21.56 -2.28
C ARG A 54 -15.73 -20.21 -2.30
N TYR A 55 -14.96 -19.14 -2.15
CA TYR A 55 -15.45 -17.77 -2.06
C TYR A 55 -15.29 -16.98 -3.36
N GLY A 56 -14.82 -17.60 -4.45
CA GLY A 56 -14.61 -16.91 -5.73
C GLY A 56 -15.89 -16.35 -6.37
N ALA A 57 -17.07 -16.82 -5.96
CA ALA A 57 -18.36 -16.23 -6.37
C ALA A 57 -18.79 -15.05 -5.48
N ASP A 58 -18.24 -14.96 -4.27
CA ASP A 58 -18.60 -13.96 -3.25
C ASP A 58 -17.54 -12.83 -3.15
N MET A 59 -16.36 -13.02 -3.77
CA MET A 59 -15.21 -12.11 -3.71
C MET A 59 -14.61 -11.91 -5.11
N TYR A 60 -14.39 -10.65 -5.51
CA TYR A 60 -13.73 -10.33 -6.78
C TYR A 60 -12.21 -10.46 -6.65
N GLN A 61 -11.61 -11.34 -7.45
CA GLN A 61 -10.15 -11.57 -7.49
C GLN A 61 -9.50 -10.73 -8.60
N ILE A 62 -8.70 -9.74 -8.20
CA ILE A 62 -8.06 -8.78 -9.11
C ILE A 62 -6.70 -9.30 -9.60
N VAL A 63 -5.96 -9.96 -8.71
CA VAL A 63 -4.64 -10.53 -8.98
C VAL A 63 -4.54 -11.90 -8.34
N ARG A 64 -3.71 -12.77 -8.93
CA ARG A 64 -3.39 -14.07 -8.36
C ARG A 64 -1.96 -14.05 -7.83
N PRO A 65 -1.76 -14.01 -6.51
CA PRO A 65 -0.44 -14.11 -5.90
C PRO A 65 0.27 -15.40 -6.28
N VAL A 66 1.59 -15.33 -6.41
CA VAL A 66 2.45 -16.49 -6.64
C VAL A 66 3.00 -16.98 -5.31
N ILE A 67 2.75 -18.26 -5.04
CA ILE A 67 3.30 -18.99 -3.88
C ILE A 67 4.25 -20.02 -4.47
N ASP A 68 5.55 -19.85 -4.23
CA ASP A 68 6.60 -20.75 -4.73
C ASP A 68 6.97 -21.75 -3.62
N LEU A 69 6.57 -23.00 -3.81
CA LEU A 69 6.71 -24.05 -2.81
C LEU A 69 8.13 -24.58 -2.71
N ASP A 70 8.82 -24.60 -3.84
CA ASP A 70 10.22 -24.95 -3.92
C ASP A 70 11.05 -23.91 -3.17
N ASP A 71 10.78 -22.63 -3.40
CA ASP A 71 11.43 -21.52 -2.70
C ASP A 71 11.16 -21.56 -1.19
N LEU A 72 9.91 -21.77 -0.77
CA LEU A 72 9.57 -21.91 0.65
C LEU A 72 10.26 -23.13 1.29
N SER A 73 10.24 -24.28 0.61
CA SER A 73 10.83 -25.53 1.13
C SER A 73 12.35 -25.44 1.26
N ARG A 74 13.03 -24.83 0.27
CA ARG A 74 14.49 -24.63 0.30
C ARG A 74 14.92 -23.65 1.39
N ASN A 75 14.06 -22.67 1.71
CA ASN A 75 14.38 -21.60 2.65
C ASN A 75 13.73 -21.77 4.04
N MET A 76 13.30 -22.98 4.41
CA MET A 76 12.59 -23.21 5.69
C MET A 76 13.40 -22.76 6.92
N ASP A 77 14.71 -23.01 6.95
CA ASP A 77 15.55 -22.57 8.07
C ASP A 77 15.62 -21.04 8.17
N ALA A 78 15.70 -20.35 7.03
CA ALA A 78 15.71 -18.90 6.96
C ALA A 78 14.35 -18.28 7.33
N LEU A 79 13.24 -18.96 6.99
CA LEU A 79 11.90 -18.58 7.42
C LEU A 79 11.71 -18.75 8.92
N TRP A 80 12.16 -19.88 9.49
CA TRP A 80 12.19 -20.11 10.94
C TRP A 80 12.96 -19.02 11.67
N HIS A 81 14.15 -18.70 11.15
CA HIS A 81 14.97 -17.61 11.65
C HIS A 81 14.20 -16.28 11.58
N SER A 82 13.58 -15.97 10.45
CA SER A 82 12.83 -14.73 10.25
C SER A 82 11.64 -14.60 11.18
N CYS A 83 10.82 -15.64 11.35
CA CYS A 83 9.70 -15.66 12.30
C CYS A 83 10.18 -15.44 13.73
N ARG A 84 11.25 -16.13 14.15
CA ARG A 84 11.79 -16.03 15.50
C ARG A 84 12.28 -14.62 15.84
N PHE A 85 13.07 -13.99 14.97
CA PHE A 85 13.63 -12.67 15.24
C PHE A 85 12.59 -11.55 15.14
N ARG A 86 11.52 -11.75 14.36
CA ARG A 86 10.40 -10.81 14.24
C ARG A 86 9.30 -11.00 15.30
N ASP A 87 9.42 -12.01 16.15
CA ASP A 87 8.39 -12.41 17.14
C ASP A 87 7.03 -12.73 16.49
N ILE A 88 7.07 -13.40 15.33
CA ILE A 88 5.86 -13.81 14.59
C ILE A 88 5.63 -15.30 14.81
N ASN A 89 4.47 -15.62 15.38
CA ASN A 89 4.05 -17.01 15.60
C ASN A 89 3.36 -17.58 14.36
N VAL A 90 4.07 -18.43 13.61
CA VAL A 90 3.54 -19.21 12.48
C VAL A 90 3.90 -20.68 12.68
N ASP A 91 2.93 -21.56 12.49
CA ASP A 91 3.15 -23.00 12.49
C ASP A 91 3.83 -23.44 11.19
N LEU A 92 5.16 -23.34 11.18
CA LEU A 92 6.00 -23.67 10.03
C LEU A 92 6.21 -25.18 9.85
N GLU A 93 6.04 -25.99 10.91
CA GLU A 93 6.21 -27.45 10.84
C GLU A 93 5.12 -28.07 9.96
N ASN A 94 3.86 -27.71 10.21
CA ASN A 94 2.72 -28.22 9.44
C ASN A 94 2.57 -27.54 8.07
N LEU A 95 3.20 -26.38 7.87
CA LEU A 95 3.07 -25.60 6.64
C LEU A 95 3.58 -26.36 5.42
N VAL A 96 4.74 -27.02 5.51
CA VAL A 96 5.34 -27.72 4.36
C VAL A 96 4.43 -28.83 3.86
N ASP A 97 3.90 -29.65 4.77
CA ASP A 97 2.98 -30.73 4.41
C ASP A 97 1.65 -30.21 3.88
N LEU A 98 1.13 -29.13 4.47
CA LEU A 98 -0.09 -28.48 4.01
C LEU A 98 0.06 -27.91 2.59
N LEU A 99 1.20 -27.27 2.31
CA LEU A 99 1.50 -26.70 1.01
C LEU A 99 1.70 -27.77 -0.07
N ARG A 100 2.40 -28.87 0.25
CA ARG A 100 2.51 -30.02 -0.66
C ARG A 100 1.15 -30.63 -0.99
N ARG A 101 0.28 -30.77 0.02
CA ARG A 101 -1.10 -31.25 -0.19
C ARG A 101 -1.88 -30.29 -1.08
N LEU A 102 -1.78 -28.98 -0.82
CA LEU A 102 -2.42 -27.95 -1.64
C LEU A 102 -1.97 -28.02 -3.10
N GLU A 103 -0.67 -28.22 -3.34
CA GLU A 103 -0.13 -28.39 -4.70
C GLU A 103 -0.62 -29.64 -5.38
N THR A 104 -0.60 -30.77 -4.67
CA THR A 104 -1.08 -32.06 -5.18
C THR A 104 -2.53 -31.94 -5.64
N GLU A 105 -3.40 -31.40 -4.78
CA GLU A 105 -4.82 -31.22 -5.06
C GLU A 105 -5.06 -30.18 -6.16
N ARG A 106 -4.20 -29.16 -6.29
CA ARG A 106 -4.22 -28.22 -7.42
C ARG A 106 -3.87 -28.88 -8.73
N ASN A 107 -2.82 -29.69 -8.78
CA ASN A 107 -2.36 -30.38 -9.98
C ASN A 107 -3.38 -31.43 -10.44
N GLU A 108 -3.97 -32.17 -9.49
CA GLU A 108 -5.09 -33.06 -9.75
C GLU A 108 -6.28 -32.28 -10.31
N PHE A 109 -6.67 -31.18 -9.67
CA PHE A 109 -7.78 -30.33 -10.13
C PHE A 109 -7.53 -29.78 -11.55
N LEU A 110 -6.32 -29.33 -11.87
CA LEU A 110 -5.96 -28.87 -13.21
C LEU A 110 -6.12 -29.98 -14.26
N THR A 111 -5.70 -31.20 -13.93
CA THR A 111 -5.87 -32.37 -14.80
C THR A 111 -7.35 -32.65 -15.05
N VAL A 112 -8.18 -32.56 -14.01
CA VAL A 112 -9.63 -32.77 -14.14
C VAL A 112 -10.30 -31.63 -14.93
N VAL A 113 -9.86 -30.38 -14.78
CA VAL A 113 -10.33 -29.25 -15.60
C VAL A 113 -10.00 -29.45 -17.08
N GLN A 114 -8.80 -29.95 -17.40
CA GLN A 114 -8.42 -30.27 -18.78
C GLN A 114 -9.28 -31.39 -19.37
N LYS A 115 -9.49 -32.48 -18.63
CA LYS A 115 -10.41 -33.56 -19.04
C LYS A 115 -11.83 -33.05 -19.25
N ASN A 116 -12.34 -32.17 -18.39
CA ASN A 116 -13.66 -31.56 -18.57
C ASN A 116 -13.77 -30.77 -19.89
N ARG A 117 -12.70 -30.08 -20.29
CA ARG A 117 -12.67 -29.37 -21.58
C ARG A 117 -12.70 -30.35 -22.75
N GLN A 118 -11.98 -31.47 -22.66
CA GLN A 118 -12.00 -32.53 -23.68
C GLN A 118 -13.42 -33.11 -23.84
N TYR A 119 -14.09 -33.47 -22.74
CA TYR A 119 -15.50 -33.92 -22.79
C TYR A 119 -16.41 -32.90 -23.48
N LEU A 120 -16.27 -31.60 -23.18
CA LEU A 120 -17.08 -30.55 -23.80
C LEU A 120 -16.79 -30.37 -25.30
N GLU A 121 -15.55 -30.56 -25.74
CA GLU A 121 -15.17 -30.52 -27.16
C GLU A 121 -15.70 -31.74 -27.92
N GLU A 122 -15.57 -32.92 -27.35
CA GLU A 122 -16.10 -34.17 -27.91
C GLU A 122 -17.64 -34.15 -28.01
N LEU A 123 -18.33 -33.71 -26.95
CA LEU A 123 -19.78 -33.55 -26.96
C LEU A 123 -20.25 -32.56 -28.03
N LYS A 124 -19.52 -31.45 -28.23
CA LYS A 124 -19.80 -30.49 -29.32
C LYS A 124 -19.61 -31.13 -30.70
N CYS A 125 -18.56 -31.93 -30.88
CA CYS A 125 -18.28 -32.63 -32.12
C CYS A 125 -19.37 -33.67 -32.44
N LEU A 126 -19.71 -34.53 -31.48
CA LEU A 126 -20.74 -35.56 -31.65
C LEU A 126 -22.14 -34.96 -31.90
N LYS A 127 -22.46 -33.82 -31.29
CA LYS A 127 -23.72 -33.10 -31.53
C LYS A 127 -23.85 -32.57 -32.97
N SER A 128 -22.72 -32.35 -33.67
CA SER A 128 -22.71 -31.89 -35.07
C SER A 128 -22.87 -33.00 -36.10
N LEU A 129 -22.84 -34.27 -35.67
CA LEU A 129 -22.94 -35.45 -36.53
C LEU A 129 -24.33 -36.09 -36.39
N ASP A 130 -25.14 -36.06 -37.47
CA ASP A 130 -26.52 -36.56 -37.46
C ASP A 130 -26.66 -38.06 -37.14
N HIS A 131 -25.59 -38.84 -37.31
CA HIS A 131 -25.56 -40.29 -37.11
C HIS A 131 -24.94 -40.74 -35.77
N ALA A 132 -24.54 -39.83 -34.88
CA ALA A 132 -23.81 -40.16 -33.65
C ALA A 132 -24.64 -40.07 -32.35
N LYS A 133 -25.98 -40.19 -32.43
CA LYS A 133 -26.89 -39.98 -31.29
C LYS A 133 -26.62 -40.90 -30.09
N GLU A 134 -26.32 -42.18 -30.34
CA GLU A 134 -26.05 -43.15 -29.27
C GLU A 134 -24.71 -42.86 -28.56
N GLN A 135 -23.67 -42.51 -29.35
CA GLN A 135 -22.37 -42.10 -28.81
C GLN A 135 -22.47 -40.80 -27.99
N TYR A 136 -23.31 -39.87 -28.44
CA TYR A 136 -23.57 -38.63 -27.71
C TYR A 136 -24.22 -38.88 -26.35
N GLU A 137 -25.28 -39.70 -26.28
CA GLU A 137 -25.95 -39.99 -25.01
C GLU A 137 -25.05 -40.78 -24.04
N ASN A 138 -24.25 -41.72 -24.55
CA ASN A 138 -23.27 -42.45 -23.73
C ASN A 138 -22.20 -41.51 -23.15
N LEU A 139 -21.60 -40.65 -23.97
CA LEU A 139 -20.59 -39.69 -23.51
C LEU A 139 -21.16 -38.66 -22.54
N LYS A 140 -22.43 -38.28 -22.74
CA LYS A 140 -23.14 -37.36 -21.83
C LYS A 140 -23.35 -38.00 -20.45
N MET A 141 -23.74 -39.27 -20.37
CA MET A 141 -23.85 -39.97 -19.09
C MET A 141 -22.48 -40.08 -18.39
N GLU A 142 -21.43 -40.41 -19.13
CA GLU A 142 -20.06 -40.44 -18.59
C GLU A 142 -19.63 -39.07 -18.07
N HIS A 143 -19.93 -38.00 -18.82
CA HIS A 143 -19.67 -36.62 -18.40
C HIS A 143 -20.45 -36.25 -17.13
N GLU A 144 -21.70 -36.66 -17.00
CA GLU A 144 -22.51 -36.44 -15.79
C GLU A 144 -21.94 -37.15 -14.55
N GLU A 145 -21.41 -38.37 -14.69
CA GLU A 145 -20.71 -39.07 -13.61
C GLU A 145 -19.37 -38.41 -13.27
N PHE A 146 -18.61 -38.01 -14.28
CA PHE A 146 -17.37 -37.27 -14.12
C PHE A 146 -17.58 -35.93 -13.40
N LEU A 147 -18.68 -35.22 -13.68
CA LEU A 147 -19.03 -33.97 -12.99
C LEU A 147 -19.27 -34.17 -11.49
N LYS A 148 -19.76 -35.35 -11.06
CA LYS A 148 -19.88 -35.68 -9.63
C LYS A 148 -18.50 -35.81 -8.98
N GLN A 149 -17.57 -36.52 -9.62
CA GLN A 149 -16.19 -36.65 -9.15
C GLN A 149 -15.46 -35.30 -9.13
N PHE A 150 -15.65 -34.49 -10.17
CA PHE A 150 -15.13 -33.13 -10.27
C PHE A 150 -15.59 -32.25 -9.11
N LYS A 151 -16.87 -32.34 -8.73
CA LYS A 151 -17.41 -31.59 -7.59
C LYS A 151 -16.73 -31.99 -6.28
N THR A 152 -16.54 -33.28 -6.02
CA THR A 152 -15.87 -33.76 -4.80
C THR A 152 -14.42 -33.31 -4.72
N LEU A 153 -13.66 -33.38 -5.82
CA LEU A 153 -12.28 -32.89 -5.85
C LEU A 153 -12.20 -31.37 -5.65
N LYS A 154 -13.15 -30.63 -6.23
CA LYS A 154 -13.25 -29.19 -6.02
C LYS A 154 -13.49 -28.83 -4.55
N GLU A 155 -14.33 -29.59 -3.86
CA GLU A 155 -14.60 -29.39 -2.43
C GLU A 155 -13.36 -29.67 -1.57
N LYS A 156 -12.62 -30.75 -1.86
CA LYS A 156 -11.35 -31.06 -1.17
C LYS A 156 -10.30 -29.94 -1.33
N LEU A 157 -10.12 -29.45 -2.56
CA LEU A 157 -9.21 -28.33 -2.83
C LEU A 157 -9.60 -27.10 -2.01
N HIS A 158 -10.89 -26.76 -1.99
CA HIS A 158 -11.39 -25.64 -1.20
C HIS A 158 -11.14 -25.80 0.30
N ASP A 159 -11.35 -26.99 0.87
CA ASP A 159 -11.10 -27.25 2.29
C ASP A 159 -9.62 -27.01 2.66
N ILE A 160 -8.70 -27.38 1.78
CA ILE A 160 -7.26 -27.16 2.01
C ILE A 160 -6.89 -25.69 1.84
N GLU A 161 -7.46 -24.98 0.86
CA GLU A 161 -7.24 -23.54 0.68
C GLU A 161 -7.70 -22.72 1.89
N ASP A 162 -8.85 -23.09 2.48
CA ASP A 162 -9.40 -22.43 3.67
C ASP A 162 -8.47 -22.55 4.89
N VAL A 163 -7.64 -23.61 4.95
CA VAL A 163 -6.66 -23.81 6.03
C VAL A 163 -5.30 -23.20 5.67
N ALA A 164 -4.86 -23.32 4.41
CA ALA A 164 -3.52 -22.91 3.99
C ALA A 164 -3.35 -21.39 3.86
N PHE A 165 -4.30 -20.70 3.24
CA PHE A 165 -4.15 -19.26 2.96
C PHE A 165 -4.00 -18.38 4.20
N PRO A 166 -4.75 -18.60 5.30
CA PRO A 166 -4.56 -17.83 6.54
C PRO A 166 -3.16 -18.00 7.15
N ILE A 167 -2.50 -19.13 6.94
CA ILE A 167 -1.12 -19.37 7.38
C ILE A 167 -0.15 -18.66 6.45
N ILE A 168 -0.32 -18.82 5.13
CA ILE A 168 0.52 -18.18 4.10
C ILE A 168 0.58 -16.65 4.28
N GLN A 169 -0.54 -16.01 4.59
CA GLN A 169 -0.60 -14.56 4.83
C GLN A 169 0.27 -14.08 5.99
N LYS A 170 0.52 -14.94 6.99
CA LYS A 170 1.31 -14.58 8.18
C LYS A 170 2.81 -14.80 8.00
N ILE A 171 3.22 -15.48 6.93
CA ILE A 171 4.62 -15.75 6.65
C ILE A 171 5.30 -14.40 6.33
N PRO A 172 6.33 -13.99 7.08
CA PRO A 172 7.08 -12.78 6.78
C PRO A 172 8.05 -13.00 5.62
N ASN A 173 8.55 -11.89 5.07
CA ASN A 173 9.69 -11.92 4.19
C ASN A 173 10.97 -12.36 4.93
N LEU A 174 11.94 -12.86 4.18
CA LEU A 174 13.24 -13.24 4.71
C LEU A 174 14.00 -12.00 5.22
N ILE A 175 14.73 -12.14 6.32
CA ILE A 175 15.61 -11.09 6.83
C ILE A 175 16.84 -10.99 5.93
N HIS A 176 17.13 -9.79 5.45
CA HIS A 176 18.36 -9.54 4.69
C HIS A 176 19.60 -9.66 5.60
N PRO A 177 20.73 -10.20 5.12
CA PRO A 177 21.97 -10.29 5.91
C PRO A 177 22.51 -8.95 6.47
N ARG A 178 22.09 -7.81 5.89
CA ARG A 178 22.45 -6.46 6.34
C ARG A 178 21.68 -6.00 7.58
N THR A 179 20.59 -6.67 7.93
CA THR A 179 19.70 -6.28 9.03
C THR A 179 20.32 -6.67 10.38
N PRO A 180 20.47 -5.75 11.34
CA PRO A 180 21.09 -6.05 12.63
C PRO A 180 20.15 -6.92 13.49
N LEU A 181 20.56 -8.15 13.80
CA LEU A 181 19.65 -9.17 14.36
C LEU A 181 19.11 -8.86 15.76
N GLU A 182 19.93 -8.32 16.66
CA GLU A 182 19.54 -8.17 18.06
C GLU A 182 18.91 -6.82 18.38
N ASN A 183 19.63 -5.75 18.08
CA ASN A 183 19.26 -4.37 18.40
C ASN A 183 19.47 -3.50 17.18
N ASP A 184 18.76 -2.38 17.14
CA ASP A 184 18.96 -1.39 16.09
C ASP A 184 20.40 -0.88 16.11
N PHE A 185 20.99 -0.70 14.93
CA PHE A 185 22.31 -0.10 14.78
C PHE A 185 22.15 1.40 14.49
N THR A 186 22.69 2.25 15.36
CA THR A 186 22.54 3.70 15.27
C THR A 186 23.86 4.37 14.92
N GLN A 187 23.83 5.22 13.90
CA GLN A 187 24.95 6.07 13.47
C GLN A 187 24.54 7.54 13.53
N ASN A 188 25.17 8.31 14.43
CA ASN A 188 24.99 9.76 14.45
C ASN A 188 25.76 10.39 13.28
N CYS A 189 25.06 11.01 12.34
CA CYS A 189 25.68 11.66 11.18
C CYS A 189 26.04 13.11 11.51
N VAL A 190 25.12 13.82 12.16
CA VAL A 190 25.35 15.18 12.67
C VAL A 190 24.85 15.19 14.12
N ALA A 191 25.78 15.35 15.06
CA ALA A 191 25.44 15.37 16.49
C ALA A 191 24.80 16.70 16.90
N PRO A 192 23.84 16.70 17.85
CA PRO A 192 23.34 17.93 18.43
C PRO A 192 24.47 18.66 19.15
N THR A 193 24.49 19.98 19.02
CA THR A 193 25.43 20.80 19.79
C THR A 193 24.93 20.93 21.22
N GLU A 194 25.79 20.69 22.21
CA GLU A 194 25.46 20.95 23.61
C GLU A 194 25.15 22.44 23.77
N SER A 195 23.91 22.75 24.17
CA SER A 195 23.44 24.11 24.37
C SER A 195 22.77 24.21 25.72
N ASN A 196 23.14 25.23 26.50
CA ASN A 196 22.45 25.58 27.74
C ASN A 196 21.18 26.39 27.48
N VAL A 197 20.80 26.59 26.22
CA VAL A 197 19.59 27.32 25.82
C VAL A 197 18.41 26.36 25.81
N THR A 198 17.37 26.69 26.57
CA THR A 198 16.08 26.02 26.48
C THR A 198 15.37 26.47 25.19
N PHE A 199 15.18 25.54 24.26
CA PHE A 199 14.47 25.81 23.01
C PHE A 199 12.96 25.79 23.23
N CYS A 200 12.24 26.78 22.70
CA CYS A 200 10.79 26.71 22.61
C CYS A 200 10.38 25.63 21.61
N SER A 201 9.24 24.98 21.89
CA SER A 201 8.64 24.01 20.96
C SER A 201 8.10 24.69 19.71
N HIS A 202 8.03 23.94 18.61
CA HIS A 202 7.43 24.45 17.37
C HIS A 202 5.96 24.89 17.57
N THR A 203 5.23 24.25 18.46
CA THR A 203 3.84 24.60 18.76
C THR A 203 3.75 25.95 19.49
N GLU A 204 4.62 26.20 20.47
CA GLU A 204 4.68 27.49 21.19
C GLU A 204 5.01 28.64 20.23
N ILE A 205 6.04 28.47 19.38
CA ILE A 205 6.48 29.49 18.42
C ILE A 205 5.36 29.76 17.41
N CYS A 206 4.82 28.72 16.78
CA CYS A 206 3.79 28.88 15.76
C CYS A 206 2.47 29.41 16.34
N ASN A 207 2.11 29.07 17.58
CA ASN A 207 0.93 29.64 18.25
C ASN A 207 1.13 31.13 18.55
N LYS A 208 2.31 31.54 19.03
CA LYS A 208 2.64 32.96 19.26
C LYS A 208 2.49 33.79 18.00
N MET A 209 2.89 33.22 16.86
CA MET A 209 2.79 33.86 15.55
C MET A 209 1.45 33.64 14.84
N SER A 210 0.51 32.89 15.43
CA SER A 210 -0.77 32.49 14.81
C SER A 210 -0.61 31.76 13.45
N LEU A 211 0.45 30.95 13.31
CA LEU A 211 0.77 30.21 12.08
C LEU A 211 0.27 28.75 12.09
N LEU A 212 -0.03 28.21 13.27
CA LEU A 212 -0.47 26.82 13.43
C LEU A 212 -1.76 26.80 14.25
N LYS A 213 -2.75 26.06 13.76
CA LYS A 213 -3.99 25.80 14.49
C LYS A 213 -4.35 24.34 14.36
N PHE A 214 -4.57 23.66 15.48
CA PHE A 214 -5.07 22.29 15.47
C PHE A 214 -6.61 22.25 15.44
N SER A 215 -7.16 21.18 14.85
CA SER A 215 -8.57 20.82 14.97
C SER A 215 -8.92 20.47 16.42
N GLN A 216 -10.21 20.41 16.74
CA GLN A 216 -10.68 20.04 18.10
C GLN A 216 -10.17 18.67 18.58
N SER A 217 -9.80 17.78 17.65
CA SER A 217 -9.23 16.47 17.94
C SER A 217 -7.71 16.48 18.15
N ASN A 218 -7.03 17.62 17.98
CA ASN A 218 -5.58 17.80 18.05
C ASN A 218 -4.76 16.91 17.09
N LYS A 219 -5.43 16.33 16.09
CA LYS A 219 -4.86 15.35 15.14
C LYS A 219 -4.69 15.88 13.72
N PHE A 220 -5.37 16.98 13.42
CA PHE A 220 -5.33 17.67 12.15
C PHE A 220 -4.88 19.10 12.40
N TYR A 221 -4.12 19.66 11.48
CA TYR A 221 -3.57 20.99 11.64
C TYR A 221 -3.86 21.86 10.41
N TYR A 222 -3.86 23.16 10.64
CA TYR A 222 -3.88 24.21 9.64
C TYR A 222 -2.61 25.01 9.82
N ALA A 223 -1.77 25.04 8.79
CA ALA A 223 -0.63 25.95 8.70
C ALA A 223 -1.01 27.18 7.87
N SER A 224 -0.53 28.36 8.26
CA SER A 224 -0.78 29.62 7.57
C SER A 224 0.46 30.52 7.56
N GLY A 225 0.46 31.49 6.64
CA GLY A 225 1.57 32.44 6.46
C GLY A 225 2.89 31.71 6.21
N ILE A 226 3.97 32.24 6.80
CA ILE A 226 5.34 31.75 6.60
C ILE A 226 5.54 30.25 6.92
N LEU A 227 4.69 29.63 7.75
CA LEU A 227 4.74 28.17 7.98
C LEU A 227 4.21 27.37 6.78
N ALA A 228 3.16 27.87 6.12
CA ALA A 228 2.65 27.27 4.89
C ALA A 228 3.63 27.47 3.73
N ASP A 229 4.28 28.65 3.66
CA ASP A 229 5.31 28.93 2.66
C ASP A 229 6.52 28.00 2.84
N LEU A 230 6.90 27.70 4.08
CA LEU A 230 7.92 26.70 4.39
C LEU A 230 7.51 25.30 3.91
N GLU A 231 6.25 24.88 4.14
CA GLU A 231 5.74 23.59 3.66
C GLU A 231 5.87 23.46 2.14
N LEU A 232 5.53 24.52 1.39
CA LEU A 232 5.67 24.55 -0.09
C LEU A 232 7.14 24.58 -0.53
N THR A 233 7.98 25.32 0.18
CA THR A 233 9.41 25.43 -0.12
C THR A 233 10.12 24.10 0.04
N ILE A 234 9.83 23.36 1.12
CA ILE A 234 10.33 21.98 1.33
C ILE A 234 9.86 21.07 0.20
N GLN A 235 8.60 21.18 -0.24
CA GLN A 235 8.10 20.38 -1.35
C GLN A 235 8.90 20.63 -2.64
N ASN A 236 9.12 21.89 -3.00
CA ASN A 236 9.88 22.24 -4.19
C ASN A 236 11.32 21.76 -4.12
N TYR A 237 11.96 21.87 -2.94
CA TYR A 237 13.31 21.38 -2.71
C TYR A 237 13.42 19.87 -2.98
N PHE A 238 12.58 19.05 -2.35
CA PHE A 238 12.61 17.59 -2.52
C PHE A 238 12.21 17.15 -3.93
N TYR A 239 11.21 17.81 -4.53
CA TYR A 239 10.82 17.57 -5.92
C TYR A 239 11.99 17.76 -6.87
N LYS A 240 12.72 18.89 -6.75
CA LYS A 240 13.88 19.19 -7.58
C LYS A 240 15.01 18.20 -7.35
N LYS A 241 15.37 17.93 -6.09
CA LYS A 241 16.44 16.98 -5.75
C LYS A 241 16.19 15.58 -6.30
N LEU A 242 14.97 15.04 -6.16
CA LEU A 242 14.64 13.70 -6.67
C LEU A 242 14.62 13.68 -8.21
N LYS A 243 14.03 14.69 -8.84
CA LYS A 243 13.97 14.81 -10.30
C LYS A 243 15.36 14.93 -10.93
N ASP A 244 16.21 15.79 -10.38
CA ASP A 244 17.58 16.02 -10.86
C ASP A 244 18.46 14.76 -10.69
N ASN A 245 18.08 13.85 -9.79
CA ASN A 245 18.74 12.55 -9.58
C ASN A 245 18.03 11.38 -10.30
N GLY A 246 17.20 11.67 -11.31
CA GLY A 246 16.67 10.66 -12.23
C GLY A 246 15.46 9.88 -11.71
N TYR A 247 14.80 10.34 -10.64
CA TYR A 247 13.51 9.78 -10.23
C TYR A 247 12.37 10.46 -11.01
N ALA A 248 11.48 9.66 -11.59
CA ALA A 248 10.34 10.17 -12.35
C ALA A 248 9.17 10.53 -11.41
N PRO A 249 8.59 11.74 -11.51
CA PRO A 249 7.44 12.12 -10.70
C PRO A 249 6.18 11.35 -11.13
N MET A 250 5.39 10.94 -10.15
CA MET A 250 4.08 10.32 -10.33
C MET A 250 3.03 11.06 -9.49
N SER A 251 1.84 11.24 -10.06
CA SER A 251 0.64 11.64 -9.32
C SER A 251 -0.17 10.37 -9.04
N CYS A 252 -0.22 9.98 -7.77
CA CYS A 252 -0.75 8.70 -7.33
C CYS A 252 -2.14 8.83 -6.70
N MET A 253 -2.88 7.72 -6.65
CA MET A 253 -4.24 7.68 -6.10
C MET A 253 -4.25 7.77 -4.57
N ASP A 254 -5.27 8.41 -3.99
CA ASP A 254 -5.44 8.48 -2.53
C ASP A 254 -6.19 7.28 -1.94
N PHE A 255 -7.00 6.60 -2.74
CA PHE A 255 -7.83 5.47 -2.30
C PHE A 255 -7.32 4.19 -2.91
N CYS A 256 -7.26 3.10 -2.15
CA CYS A 256 -6.90 1.77 -2.66
C CYS A 256 -7.92 0.70 -2.24
N LYS A 257 -7.91 -0.44 -2.92
CA LYS A 257 -8.76 -1.59 -2.56
C LYS A 257 -8.10 -2.44 -1.48
N SER A 258 -8.89 -3.20 -0.72
CA SER A 258 -8.42 -4.06 0.38
C SER A 258 -7.26 -4.98 0.00
N PHE A 259 -7.29 -5.60 -1.19
CA PHE A 259 -6.22 -6.52 -1.60
C PHE A 259 -4.83 -5.87 -1.64
N LEU A 260 -4.73 -4.54 -1.88
CA LEU A 260 -3.46 -3.81 -1.88
C LEU A 260 -2.95 -3.60 -0.47
N VAL A 261 -3.83 -3.30 0.48
CA VAL A 261 -3.50 -3.20 1.92
C VAL A 261 -2.92 -4.53 2.39
N GLU A 262 -3.54 -5.64 1.98
CA GLU A 262 -3.04 -6.98 2.31
C GLU A 262 -1.75 -7.36 1.58
N ALA A 263 -1.58 -6.91 0.32
CA ALA A 263 -0.36 -7.16 -0.46
C ALA A 263 0.88 -6.54 0.19
N VAL A 264 0.74 -5.33 0.74
CA VAL A 264 1.80 -4.66 1.52
C VAL A 264 1.91 -5.18 2.96
N GLY A 265 1.19 -6.25 3.31
CA GLY A 265 1.33 -6.97 4.57
C GLY A 265 0.56 -6.36 5.76
N LEU A 266 -0.44 -5.53 5.49
CA LEU A 266 -1.33 -4.96 6.52
C LEU A 266 -2.67 -5.71 6.58
N ASP A 267 -3.38 -5.64 7.71
CA ASP A 267 -4.71 -6.28 7.86
C ASP A 267 -5.79 -5.34 7.31
N PRO A 268 -6.44 -5.64 6.16
CA PRO A 268 -7.47 -4.79 5.57
C PRO A 268 -8.75 -4.68 6.42
N TYR A 269 -8.89 -5.49 7.47
CA TYR A 269 -10.01 -5.44 8.40
C TYR A 269 -9.67 -4.71 9.70
N SER A 270 -8.41 -4.36 9.92
CA SER A 270 -7.98 -3.67 11.13
C SER A 270 -8.09 -2.14 10.93
N PRO A 271 -8.81 -1.42 11.81
CA PRO A 271 -8.86 0.04 11.76
C PRO A 271 -7.53 0.69 12.09
N ASP A 272 -6.56 -0.06 12.62
CA ASP A 272 -5.20 0.42 12.84
C ASP A 272 -4.34 0.32 11.57
N SER A 273 -4.73 -0.48 10.58
CA SER A 273 -3.91 -0.69 9.37
C SER A 273 -4.15 0.38 8.31
N SER A 274 -5.41 0.68 8.05
CA SER A 274 -5.85 1.65 7.03
C SER A 274 -7.17 2.29 7.45
N ILE A 275 -7.58 3.37 6.78
CA ILE A 275 -8.86 4.04 7.03
C ILE A 275 -9.90 3.51 6.02
N PRO A 276 -10.74 2.53 6.39
CA PRO A 276 -11.75 2.00 5.47
C PRO A 276 -12.86 3.01 5.25
N ILE A 277 -13.31 3.11 4.01
CA ILE A 277 -14.49 3.88 3.62
C ILE A 277 -15.69 2.96 3.67
N LYS A 278 -16.78 3.45 4.26
CA LYS A 278 -18.07 2.74 4.29
C LYS A 278 -18.76 2.83 2.92
N MET A 279 -18.08 2.32 1.89
CA MET A 279 -18.59 2.17 0.55
C MET A 279 -18.08 0.85 0.00
N ASP A 280 -19.02 -0.03 -0.35
CA ASP A 280 -18.72 -1.26 -1.06
C ASP A 280 -18.54 -0.91 -2.54
N VAL A 281 -17.40 -1.32 -3.12
CA VAL A 281 -17.08 -1.03 -4.53
C VAL A 281 -17.21 -2.27 -5.37
N GLU A 282 -16.62 -3.36 -4.90
CA GLU A 282 -16.72 -4.69 -5.49
C GLU A 282 -17.03 -5.69 -4.39
N GLN A 283 -17.65 -6.81 -4.75
CA GLN A 283 -17.94 -7.87 -3.80
C GLN A 283 -16.63 -8.32 -3.13
N GLY A 284 -16.58 -8.21 -1.80
CA GLY A 284 -15.41 -8.58 -1.02
C GLY A 284 -14.28 -7.54 -0.91
N GLN A 285 -14.37 -6.40 -1.60
CA GLN A 285 -13.33 -5.37 -1.60
C GLN A 285 -13.89 -4.04 -1.08
N LYS A 286 -13.24 -3.51 -0.04
CA LYS A 286 -13.51 -2.17 0.48
C LYS A 286 -12.53 -1.17 -0.12
N LEU A 287 -12.91 0.10 -0.15
CA LEU A 287 -11.95 1.18 -0.36
C LEU A 287 -11.32 1.62 0.95
N HIS A 288 -10.05 1.97 0.88
CA HIS A 288 -9.22 2.46 1.97
C HIS A 288 -8.58 3.78 1.56
N LEU A 289 -8.63 4.77 2.45
CA LEU A 289 -7.89 6.01 2.28
C LEU A 289 -6.46 5.82 2.82
N VAL A 290 -5.50 5.81 1.90
CA VAL A 290 -4.05 5.60 2.17
C VAL A 290 -3.22 6.84 1.81
N GLY A 291 -3.66 7.55 0.77
CA GLY A 291 -3.05 8.79 0.27
C GLY A 291 -2.05 8.55 -0.87
N GLY A 292 -1.90 9.53 -1.77
CA GLY A 292 -1.02 9.45 -2.93
C GLY A 292 0.47 9.25 -2.62
N ALA A 293 0.93 9.56 -1.40
CA ALA A 293 2.29 9.28 -0.94
C ALA A 293 2.36 7.99 -0.09
N SER A 294 1.71 6.93 -0.55
CA SER A 294 1.67 5.61 0.08
C SER A 294 2.27 4.52 -0.82
N PHE A 295 2.69 3.40 -0.22
CA PHE A 295 3.28 2.30 -0.98
C PHE A 295 2.18 1.54 -1.74
N GLU A 296 0.99 1.48 -1.15
CA GLU A 296 -0.24 0.93 -1.71
C GLU A 296 -0.61 1.60 -3.03
N SER A 297 -0.43 2.92 -3.15
CA SER A 297 -0.72 3.65 -4.38
C SER A 297 0.23 3.30 -5.52
N PHE A 298 1.52 3.09 -5.22
CA PHE A 298 2.46 2.55 -6.20
C PHE A 298 2.12 1.11 -6.58
N CYS A 299 1.81 0.27 -5.58
CA CYS A 299 1.40 -1.11 -5.79
C CYS A 299 0.17 -1.23 -6.70
N ALA A 300 -0.78 -0.30 -6.60
CA ALA A 300 -1.94 -0.24 -7.49
C ALA A 300 -1.54 -0.06 -8.96
N TYR A 301 -0.59 0.83 -9.24
CA TYR A 301 -0.06 1.06 -10.59
C TYR A 301 0.70 -0.16 -11.13
N LEU A 302 1.42 -0.88 -10.27
CA LEU A 302 2.27 -2.00 -10.68
C LEU A 302 1.54 -3.34 -10.84
N THR A 303 0.31 -3.47 -10.34
CA THR A 303 -0.39 -4.77 -10.29
C THR A 303 -0.51 -5.40 -11.69
N ASN A 304 -0.07 -6.65 -11.83
CA ASN A 304 0.03 -7.42 -13.10
C ASN A 304 0.94 -6.80 -14.18
N MET A 305 1.86 -5.90 -13.81
CA MET A 305 2.78 -5.29 -14.77
C MET A 305 3.93 -6.26 -15.13
N ASN A 306 4.26 -6.35 -16.42
CA ASN A 306 5.50 -6.95 -16.91
C ASN A 306 6.42 -5.83 -17.41
N VAL A 307 7.54 -5.64 -16.73
CA VAL A 307 8.51 -4.58 -16.97
C VAL A 307 9.55 -5.03 -17.98
N SER A 308 9.92 -4.17 -18.92
CA SER A 308 11.04 -4.47 -19.83
C SER A 308 12.35 -4.47 -19.04
N GLU A 309 13.14 -5.53 -19.14
CA GLU A 309 14.43 -5.63 -18.45
C GLU A 309 15.36 -4.45 -18.78
N SER A 310 15.31 -3.95 -20.03
CA SER A 310 16.08 -2.79 -20.48
C SER A 310 15.71 -1.46 -19.81
N THR A 311 14.59 -1.40 -19.09
CA THR A 311 14.12 -0.18 -18.40
C THR A 311 14.45 -0.19 -16.92
N LEU A 312 14.96 -1.31 -16.38
CA LEU A 312 15.39 -1.42 -15.00
C LEU A 312 16.80 -0.81 -14.83
N PRO A 313 17.09 -0.14 -13.70
CA PRO A 313 16.17 0.15 -12.59
C PRO A 313 15.17 1.28 -12.93
N MET A 314 13.90 1.08 -12.58
CA MET A 314 12.86 2.11 -12.73
C MET A 314 12.68 2.84 -11.41
N ARG A 315 12.86 4.17 -11.41
CA ARG A 315 12.84 5.02 -10.21
C ARG A 315 11.70 6.03 -10.28
N TYR A 316 10.87 6.04 -9.25
CA TYR A 316 9.70 6.90 -9.14
C TYR A 316 9.64 7.63 -7.81
N PHE A 317 8.98 8.78 -7.80
CA PHE A 317 8.56 9.43 -6.56
C PHE A 317 7.16 10.03 -6.70
N SER A 318 6.44 10.11 -5.58
CA SER A 318 5.13 10.73 -5.47
C SER A 318 5.13 11.75 -4.33
N LEU A 319 4.65 12.95 -4.63
CA LEU A 319 4.28 13.97 -3.66
C LEU A 319 2.78 13.86 -3.41
N GLY A 320 2.37 13.68 -2.16
CA GLY A 320 0.96 13.58 -1.84
C GLY A 320 0.69 13.50 -0.34
N ARG A 321 -0.58 13.27 -0.01
CA ARG A 321 -0.98 13.01 1.37
C ARG A 321 -0.65 11.56 1.75
N ARG A 322 -0.43 11.33 3.04
CA ARG A 322 -0.44 10.02 3.67
C ARG A 322 -1.38 10.06 4.87
N TYR A 323 -2.17 9.02 5.04
CA TYR A 323 -3.13 8.89 6.14
C TYR A 323 -2.72 7.74 7.05
N ASN A 324 -2.32 8.07 8.27
CA ASN A 324 -1.84 7.10 9.25
C ASN A 324 -3.00 6.64 10.15
N ALA A 325 -3.45 5.39 9.92
CA ALA A 325 -4.50 4.77 10.72
C ALA A 325 -4.04 4.41 12.14
N ARG A 326 -2.76 4.02 12.30
CA ARG A 326 -2.07 3.80 13.59
C ARG A 326 -1.81 5.11 14.33
N HIS A 327 -2.84 5.91 14.58
CA HIS A 327 -2.67 6.98 15.54
C HIS A 327 -2.63 6.36 16.92
N LYS A 328 -1.41 6.21 17.46
CA LYS A 328 -1.24 6.10 18.92
C LYS A 328 -2.09 7.20 19.53
N GLN A 329 -2.76 6.89 20.64
CA GLN A 329 -3.53 7.84 21.43
C GLN A 329 -2.57 8.85 22.11
N THR A 330 -1.70 9.48 21.34
CA THR A 330 -0.85 10.57 21.80
C THR A 330 -1.79 11.73 22.10
N THR A 331 -1.73 12.20 23.33
CA THR A 331 -2.46 13.37 23.81
C THR A 331 -1.75 14.67 23.44
N THR A 332 -0.52 14.58 22.91
CA THR A 332 0.30 15.72 22.50
C THR A 332 -0.22 16.28 21.18
N SER A 333 -0.37 17.60 21.14
CA SER A 333 -0.82 18.35 19.96
C SER A 333 0.41 18.92 19.28
N ASP A 334 1.07 18.13 18.44
CA ASP A 334 2.32 18.49 17.76
C ASP A 334 2.30 18.05 16.30
N LEU A 335 3.25 18.55 15.51
CA LEU A 335 3.38 18.18 14.09
C LEU A 335 3.98 16.78 13.90
N PHE A 336 4.47 16.14 14.96
CA PHE A 336 5.10 14.81 14.91
C PHE A 336 4.08 13.68 14.94
N SER A 337 2.89 13.95 15.47
CA SER A 337 1.82 12.99 15.67
C SER A 337 0.54 13.43 14.97
N VAL A 338 0.61 13.79 13.69
CA VAL A 338 -0.58 14.10 12.88
C VAL A 338 -1.06 12.86 12.12
N VAL A 339 -2.39 12.71 12.00
CA VAL A 339 -3.01 11.61 11.22
C VAL A 339 -2.74 11.77 9.73
N GLN A 340 -2.70 13.00 9.26
CA GLN A 340 -2.52 13.35 7.86
C GLN A 340 -1.24 14.15 7.70
N SER A 341 -0.32 13.64 6.87
CA SER A 341 0.93 14.33 6.54
C SER A 341 1.08 14.49 5.03
N THR A 342 1.80 15.53 4.60
CA THR A 342 2.29 15.65 3.23
C THR A 342 3.68 14.99 3.17
N ASN A 343 3.89 14.06 2.25
CA ASN A 343 5.14 13.30 2.16
C ASN A 343 5.65 13.20 0.72
N PHE A 344 6.95 12.96 0.59
CA PHE A 344 7.53 12.37 -0.64
C PHE A 344 7.78 10.89 -0.41
N HIS A 345 7.22 10.06 -1.28
CA HIS A 345 7.41 8.61 -1.24
C HIS A 345 8.11 8.18 -2.52
N CYS A 346 9.20 7.43 -2.41
CA CYS A 346 9.98 6.91 -3.52
C CYS A 346 9.75 5.41 -3.71
N LEU A 347 9.86 4.94 -4.95
CA LEU A 347 9.81 3.53 -5.32
C LEU A 347 10.88 3.26 -6.38
N THR A 348 11.63 2.18 -6.21
CA THR A 348 12.55 1.65 -7.22
C THR A 348 12.26 0.19 -7.49
N LEU A 349 12.17 -0.18 -8.77
CA LEU A 349 12.12 -1.56 -9.24
C LEU A 349 13.46 -1.96 -9.84
N CYS A 350 13.93 -3.15 -9.52
CA CYS A 350 15.16 -3.73 -10.06
C CYS A 350 15.02 -5.24 -10.29
N GLU A 351 15.97 -5.83 -10.99
CA GLU A 351 15.88 -7.20 -11.49
C GLU A 351 16.34 -8.27 -10.47
N ASN A 352 17.20 -7.90 -9.51
CA ASN A 352 17.80 -8.86 -8.58
C ASN A 352 18.23 -8.22 -7.23
N PRO A 353 18.50 -9.03 -6.18
CA PRO A 353 18.87 -8.53 -4.85
C PRO A 353 20.18 -7.72 -4.82
N SER A 354 21.16 -8.01 -5.67
CA SER A 354 22.41 -7.23 -5.72
C SER A 354 22.16 -5.81 -6.20
N ARG A 355 21.25 -5.63 -7.17
CA ARG A 355 20.82 -4.30 -7.61
C ARG A 355 19.93 -3.62 -6.59
N GLU A 356 19.07 -4.36 -5.91
CA GLU A 356 18.25 -3.83 -4.81
C GLU A 356 19.14 -3.15 -3.75
N ASP A 357 20.23 -3.81 -3.37
CA ASP A 357 21.22 -3.29 -2.44
C ASP A 357 21.86 -1.97 -2.92
N GLU A 358 22.25 -1.90 -4.20
CA GLU A 358 22.81 -0.69 -4.81
C GLU A 358 21.79 0.47 -4.83
N GLU A 359 20.54 0.19 -5.20
CA GLU A 359 19.47 1.18 -5.26
C GLU A 359 19.05 1.69 -3.88
N LEU A 360 19.02 0.81 -2.89
CA LEU A 360 18.76 1.17 -1.50
C LEU A 360 19.84 2.13 -0.98
N ASP A 361 21.10 1.81 -1.18
CA ASP A 361 22.22 2.65 -0.74
C ASP A 361 22.26 3.99 -1.49
N ALA A 362 21.96 3.98 -2.80
CA ALA A 362 21.90 5.18 -3.63
C ALA A 362 20.77 6.13 -3.17
N LEU A 363 19.55 5.62 -2.99
CA LEU A 363 18.42 6.41 -2.50
C LEU A 363 18.68 6.93 -1.08
N PHE A 364 19.25 6.09 -0.20
CA PHE A 364 19.56 6.51 1.17
C PHE A 364 20.62 7.60 1.22
N LYS A 365 21.66 7.51 0.38
CA LYS A 365 22.68 8.55 0.26
C LYS A 365 22.10 9.85 -0.26
N LEU A 366 21.22 9.79 -1.26
CA LEU A 366 20.52 10.96 -1.80
C LEU A 366 19.69 11.63 -0.70
N ILE A 367 18.85 10.87 0.00
CA ILE A 367 18.00 11.40 1.08
C ILE A 367 18.87 11.99 2.20
N SER A 368 19.92 11.27 2.64
CA SER A 368 20.84 11.77 3.68
C SER A 368 21.49 13.10 3.28
N SER A 369 21.84 13.28 2.01
CA SER A 369 22.41 14.55 1.52
C SER A 369 21.43 15.72 1.66
N CYS A 370 20.13 15.48 1.48
CA CYS A 370 19.10 16.50 1.70
C CYS A 370 19.05 16.97 3.16
N TYR A 371 19.26 16.06 4.12
CA TYR A 371 19.24 16.42 5.54
C TYR A 371 20.53 17.11 6.01
N ILE A 372 21.66 16.85 5.35
CA ILE A 372 22.91 17.62 5.56
C ILE A 372 22.69 19.09 5.16
N ASP A 373 22.04 19.34 4.03
CA ASP A 373 21.74 20.69 3.52
C ASP A 373 20.91 21.52 4.52
N PHE A 374 20.02 20.90 5.31
CA PHE A 374 19.21 21.62 6.31
C PHE A 374 19.97 22.02 7.57
N LYS A 375 21.21 21.52 7.77
CA LYS A 375 22.03 21.81 8.96
C LYS A 375 21.34 21.47 10.29
N ILE A 376 20.42 20.51 10.30
CA ILE A 376 19.77 20.00 11.51
C ILE A 376 20.45 18.70 11.93
N PRO A 377 20.76 18.50 13.22
CA PRO A 377 21.30 17.24 13.70
C PRO A 377 20.39 16.06 13.37
N PHE A 378 20.98 14.99 12.85
CA PHE A 378 20.24 13.78 12.49
C PHE A 378 21.12 12.55 12.65
N ARG A 379 20.45 11.41 12.80
CA ARG A 379 21.07 10.09 12.87
C ARG A 379 20.38 9.13 11.93
N VAL A 380 21.09 8.08 11.62
CA VAL A 380 20.66 6.97 10.80
C VAL A 380 20.53 5.75 11.69
N VAL A 381 19.45 4.99 11.52
CA VAL A 381 19.20 3.78 12.31
C VAL A 381 18.84 2.64 11.36
N ASP A 382 19.69 1.61 11.34
CA ASP A 382 19.35 0.33 10.71
C ASP A 382 18.51 -0.47 11.72
N CYS A 383 17.26 -0.76 11.34
CA CYS A 383 16.28 -1.35 12.25
C CYS A 383 16.47 -2.85 12.41
N SER A 384 16.30 -3.33 13.64
CA SER A 384 16.27 -4.75 13.95
C SER A 384 15.03 -5.45 13.38
N PRO A 385 15.06 -6.79 13.20
CA PRO A 385 13.95 -7.55 12.64
C PRO A 385 12.59 -7.28 13.30
N LYS A 386 12.56 -7.02 14.61
CA LYS A 386 11.34 -6.73 15.37
C LYS A 386 10.58 -5.48 14.89
N LYS A 387 11.27 -4.56 14.21
CA LYS A 387 10.69 -3.34 13.65
C LYS A 387 10.31 -3.47 12.18
N LEU A 388 10.67 -4.57 11.53
CA LEU A 388 10.33 -4.80 10.12
C LEU A 388 8.85 -5.11 9.97
N ASN A 389 8.21 -4.49 8.98
CA ASN A 389 6.91 -4.91 8.49
C ASN A 389 6.99 -6.30 7.86
N LEU A 390 5.84 -6.95 7.70
CA LEU A 390 5.75 -8.32 7.16
C LEU A 390 6.49 -8.47 5.82
N THR A 391 6.44 -7.46 4.96
CA THR A 391 7.00 -7.51 3.60
C THR A 391 8.46 -7.10 3.49
N GLU A 392 9.00 -6.41 4.50
CA GLU A 392 10.34 -5.84 4.45
C GLU A 392 11.40 -6.91 4.72
N ASN A 393 12.53 -6.89 4.01
CA ASN A 393 13.71 -7.70 4.31
C ASN A 393 14.75 -6.92 5.15
N CYS A 394 14.80 -5.60 4.98
CA CYS A 394 15.57 -4.63 5.76
C CYS A 394 14.83 -3.29 5.78
N HIS A 395 15.11 -2.48 6.81
CA HIS A 395 14.51 -1.16 7.01
C HIS A 395 15.55 -0.24 7.62
N LYS A 396 15.70 0.95 7.03
CA LYS A 396 16.64 1.97 7.47
C LYS A 396 15.89 3.29 7.62
N GLN A 397 15.96 3.88 8.79
CA GLN A 397 15.30 5.14 9.10
C GLN A 397 16.31 6.27 9.29
N LEU A 398 15.89 7.48 8.96
CA LEU A 398 16.58 8.72 9.27
C LEU A 398 15.74 9.48 10.29
N GLU A 399 16.37 9.81 11.42
CA GLU A 399 15.73 10.49 12.53
C GLU A 399 16.40 11.86 12.75
N VAL A 400 15.59 12.91 12.83
CA VAL A 400 16.04 14.30 13.03
C VAL A 400 15.86 14.69 14.49
N TRP A 401 16.81 15.45 15.03
CA TRP A 401 16.77 15.92 16.41
C TRP A 401 15.73 17.02 16.61
N SER A 402 14.76 16.80 17.50
CA SER A 402 13.91 17.86 18.05
C SER A 402 14.64 18.55 19.19
N ALA A 403 14.93 19.86 19.03
CA ALA A 403 15.63 20.64 20.04
C ALA A 403 14.75 20.90 21.28
N ALA A 404 13.43 20.99 21.13
CA ALA A 404 12.53 21.19 22.26
C ALA A 404 12.29 19.89 23.06
N GLN A 405 12.12 18.76 22.37
CA GLN A 405 11.89 17.46 23.03
C GLN A 405 13.18 16.76 23.48
N GLN A 406 14.35 17.22 23.01
CA GLN A 406 15.65 16.58 23.24
C GLN A 406 15.63 15.10 22.85
N ALA A 407 15.03 14.82 21.69
CA ALA A 407 14.82 13.47 21.18
C ALA A 407 14.94 13.43 19.65
N TYR A 408 15.35 12.27 19.13
CA TYR A 408 15.36 12.00 17.70
C TYR A 408 13.97 11.53 17.25
N ILE A 409 13.45 12.13 16.18
CA ILE A 409 12.13 11.88 15.61
C ILE A 409 12.30 11.31 14.20
N PRO A 410 11.75 10.11 13.89
CA PRO A 410 11.77 9.56 12.54
C PRO A 410 11.09 10.49 11.53
N VAL A 411 11.81 10.85 10.47
CA VAL A 411 11.31 11.75 9.42
C VAL A 411 11.31 11.09 8.04
N ALA A 412 12.17 10.11 7.82
CA ALA A 412 12.32 9.39 6.58
C ALA A 412 12.69 7.93 6.85
N TYR A 413 12.38 7.05 5.89
CA TYR A 413 12.82 5.65 5.91
C TYR A 413 12.94 5.11 4.50
N ILE A 414 13.69 4.02 4.36
CA ILE A 414 13.81 3.22 3.16
C ILE A 414 13.84 1.75 3.56
N SER A 415 13.10 0.94 2.81
CA SER A 415 12.97 -0.48 3.01
C SER A 415 13.23 -1.25 1.71
N GLY A 416 13.89 -2.38 1.85
CA GLY A 416 13.97 -3.40 0.81
C GLY A 416 12.86 -4.43 1.03
N HIS A 417 12.33 -4.99 -0.06
CA HIS A 417 11.26 -5.99 -0.03
C HIS A 417 11.60 -7.24 -0.83
N GLY A 418 12.76 -7.28 -1.50
CA GLY A 418 13.08 -8.32 -2.48
C GLY A 418 11.93 -8.47 -3.46
N ASN A 419 11.64 -9.71 -3.84
CA ASN A 419 10.52 -10.03 -4.72
C ASN A 419 9.20 -10.37 -3.98
N PHE A 420 9.09 -10.04 -2.69
CA PHE A 420 7.98 -10.49 -1.86
C PHE A 420 6.66 -9.83 -2.23
N VAL A 421 6.67 -8.50 -2.39
CA VAL A 421 5.48 -7.74 -2.81
C VAL A 421 5.18 -7.95 -4.30
N SER A 422 6.22 -8.07 -5.13
CA SER A 422 6.04 -8.34 -6.56
C SER A 422 5.41 -9.70 -6.84
N LYS A 423 5.77 -10.76 -6.09
CA LYS A 423 5.08 -12.07 -6.17
C LYS A 423 3.59 -11.98 -5.81
N ARG A 424 3.23 -11.09 -4.88
CA ARG A 424 1.82 -10.89 -4.45
C ARG A 424 0.98 -10.14 -5.46
N LEU A 425 1.59 -9.18 -6.14
CA LEU A 425 0.95 -8.31 -7.13
C LEU A 425 1.22 -8.73 -8.57
N HIS A 426 1.93 -9.84 -8.77
CA HIS A 426 2.35 -10.35 -10.07
C HIS A 426 3.13 -9.31 -10.91
N VAL A 427 4.10 -8.65 -10.27
CA VAL A 427 4.99 -7.67 -10.92
C VAL A 427 6.23 -8.39 -11.42
N THR A 428 6.34 -8.53 -12.73
CA THR A 428 7.38 -9.32 -13.39
C THR A 428 8.28 -8.44 -14.25
N TYR A 429 9.42 -8.98 -14.67
CA TYR A 429 10.23 -8.38 -15.71
C TYR A 429 10.62 -9.42 -16.77
N GLY A 430 10.92 -8.95 -17.97
CA GLY A 430 11.49 -9.76 -19.04
C GLY A 430 11.44 -9.08 -20.40
N VAL A 431 11.41 -9.89 -21.47
CA VAL A 431 11.46 -9.41 -22.86
C VAL A 431 10.19 -9.85 -23.59
N GLN A 432 9.41 -8.89 -24.06
CA GLN A 432 8.14 -9.13 -24.78
C GLN A 432 7.17 -10.03 -23.96
N HIS A 433 6.99 -11.28 -24.37
CA HIS A 433 6.09 -12.24 -23.74
C HIS A 433 6.81 -13.25 -22.83
N THR A 434 8.13 -13.12 -22.64
CA THR A 434 8.90 -13.96 -21.72
C THR A 434 9.02 -13.29 -20.36
N VAL A 435 8.67 -14.03 -19.31
CA VAL A 435 8.89 -13.62 -17.92
C VAL A 435 10.23 -14.19 -17.47
N ASN A 436 11.17 -13.30 -17.14
CA ASN A 436 12.50 -13.67 -16.64
C ASN A 436 12.50 -13.80 -15.11
N GLY A 437 11.66 -13.01 -14.42
CA GLY A 437 11.53 -13.08 -12.96
C GLY A 437 10.53 -12.09 -12.39
N PHE A 438 10.55 -11.96 -11.06
CA PHE A 438 9.79 -10.96 -10.31
C PHE A 438 10.72 -9.82 -9.89
N CYS A 439 10.25 -8.58 -10.00
CA CYS A 439 11.05 -7.42 -9.64
C CYS A 439 11.38 -7.42 -8.15
N CYS A 440 12.60 -7.04 -7.80
CA CYS A 440 12.92 -6.56 -6.46
C CYS A 440 12.43 -5.13 -6.27
N MET A 441 12.00 -4.77 -5.06
CA MET A 441 11.46 -3.44 -4.75
C MET A 441 12.19 -2.78 -3.60
N VAL A 442 12.57 -1.52 -3.80
CA VAL A 442 13.00 -0.59 -2.75
C VAL A 442 11.97 0.52 -2.68
N GLU A 443 11.42 0.80 -1.51
CA GLU A 443 10.51 1.93 -1.29
C GLU A 443 10.90 2.70 -0.04
N GLY A 444 10.41 3.94 0.06
CA GLY A 444 10.63 4.70 1.27
C GLY A 444 10.02 6.09 1.26
N VAL A 445 9.76 6.63 2.44
CA VAL A 445 9.41 8.03 2.62
C VAL A 445 10.70 8.85 2.68
N ALA A 446 10.91 9.71 1.69
CA ALA A 446 12.06 10.62 1.63
C ALA A 446 11.94 11.77 2.62
N VAL A 447 10.72 12.21 2.92
CA VAL A 447 10.43 13.21 3.95
C VAL A 447 8.97 13.13 4.40
N ASN A 448 8.76 13.14 5.72
CA ASN A 448 7.51 13.53 6.37
C ASN A 448 7.56 15.03 6.69
N ILE A 449 6.83 15.83 5.91
CA ILE A 449 6.99 17.29 5.93
C ILE A 449 6.57 17.91 7.27
N PRO A 450 5.43 17.55 7.90
CA PRO A 450 5.10 18.01 9.25
C PRO A 450 6.22 17.82 10.28
N VAL A 451 6.88 16.65 10.28
CA VAL A 451 7.99 16.38 11.20
C VAL A 451 9.17 17.31 10.94
N LEU A 452 9.54 17.49 9.67
CA LEU A 452 10.63 18.37 9.29
C LEU A 452 10.30 19.85 9.60
N LEU A 453 9.06 20.28 9.39
CA LEU A 453 8.58 21.62 9.74
C LEU A 453 8.78 21.89 11.23
N GLY A 454 8.32 20.98 12.10
CA GLY A 454 8.50 21.14 13.55
C GLY A 454 9.97 21.26 13.93
N CYS A 455 10.84 20.43 13.36
CA CYS A 455 12.27 20.50 13.62
C CYS A 455 12.90 21.81 13.11
N ILE A 456 12.57 22.27 11.91
CA ILE A 456 13.08 23.55 11.37
C ILE A 456 12.67 24.71 12.27
N VAL A 457 11.39 24.78 12.68
CA VAL A 457 10.91 25.86 13.56
C VAL A 457 11.67 25.88 14.89
N GLU A 458 11.95 24.72 15.46
CA GLU A 458 12.71 24.62 16.72
C GLU A 458 14.17 25.04 16.57
N HIS A 459 14.85 24.64 15.49
CA HIS A 459 16.28 24.92 15.30
C HIS A 459 16.57 26.33 14.81
N PHE A 460 15.68 26.91 14.02
CA PHE A 460 15.86 28.23 13.41
C PHE A 460 15.05 29.33 14.13
N GLN A 461 14.74 29.11 15.41
CA GLN A 461 14.06 30.10 16.24
C GLN A 461 14.96 31.29 16.59
N LYS A 462 14.36 32.47 16.68
CA LYS A 462 14.99 33.74 17.05
C LYS A 462 14.59 34.14 18.46
N SER A 463 15.42 34.96 19.11
CA SER A 463 15.18 35.45 20.49
C SER A 463 13.88 36.26 20.65
N ASN A 464 13.36 36.85 19.57
CA ASN A 464 12.06 37.54 19.57
C ASN A 464 10.84 36.57 19.52
N GLY A 465 11.08 35.26 19.42
CA GLY A 465 10.06 34.22 19.30
C GLY A 465 9.44 34.11 17.90
N THR A 466 10.20 34.47 16.86
CA THR A 466 9.91 34.10 15.47
C THR A 466 10.91 33.03 15.00
N PHE A 467 10.83 32.58 13.75
CA PHE A 467 11.85 31.70 13.16
C PHE A 467 12.25 32.16 11.75
N THR A 468 13.30 31.57 11.19
CA THR A 468 13.75 31.75 9.80
C THR A 468 13.87 30.43 9.07
N PHE A 469 14.02 30.50 7.76
CA PHE A 469 14.27 29.32 6.95
C PHE A 469 15.75 28.94 7.02
N PRO A 470 16.10 27.65 6.85
CA PRO A 470 17.46 27.25 6.53
C PRO A 470 17.95 27.98 5.26
N ASP A 471 19.24 28.32 5.20
CA ASP A 471 19.82 29.06 4.07
C ASP A 471 19.51 28.39 2.72
N GLU A 472 19.65 27.07 2.64
CA GLU A 472 19.34 26.26 1.45
C GLU A 472 17.88 26.34 0.98
N LEU A 473 16.95 26.68 1.87
CA LEU A 473 15.54 26.88 1.55
C LEU A 473 15.20 28.36 1.28
N ALA A 474 15.97 29.30 1.82
CA ALA A 474 15.69 30.74 1.69
C ALA A 474 15.68 31.21 0.23
N PHE A 475 16.65 30.78 -0.59
CA PHE A 475 16.68 31.14 -2.02
C PHE A 475 15.43 30.66 -2.78
N LEU A 476 14.91 29.48 -2.43
CA LEU A 476 13.71 28.94 -3.06
C LEU A 476 12.45 29.70 -2.62
N HIS A 477 12.42 30.17 -1.38
CA HIS A 477 11.34 31.00 -0.87
C HIS A 477 11.27 32.35 -1.59
N ASP A 478 12.41 33.03 -1.74
CA ASP A 478 12.47 34.32 -2.45
C ASP A 478 11.94 34.17 -3.90
N SER A 479 12.26 33.05 -4.56
CA SER A 479 11.74 32.75 -5.90
C SER A 479 10.24 32.40 -5.99
N LEU A 480 9.57 32.19 -4.85
CA LEU A 480 8.11 31.99 -4.78
C LEU A 480 7.35 33.28 -4.50
N GLU A 481 8.03 34.30 -3.94
CA GLU A 481 7.45 35.62 -3.70
C GLU A 481 7.50 36.53 -4.94
N ASP A 482 8.44 36.28 -5.86
CA ASP A 482 8.55 36.90 -7.19
C ASP A 482 7.61 36.27 -8.23
#